data_AF-A0A7C3LK00-F1
#
_entry.id   AF-A0A7C3LK00-F1
#
_cell.length_a   1.000
_cell.length_b   1.000
_cell.length_c   1.000
_cell.angle_alpha   90.00
_cell.angle_beta   90.00
_cell.angle_gamma   90.00
#
_symmetry.space_group_name_H-M   'P 1'
#
loop_
_entity.id
_entity.type
_entity.pdbx_description
1 polymer ?
#
loop_
_entity_poly.entity_id
_entity_poly.type
_entity_poly.pdbx_seq_one_letter_code
_entity_poly.pdbx_strand_id
1 'polypeptide(L)'
;KPTSTLVAEAIGAVPNTQAADWEFACKAGTEALVAAMGLVGSGMGHYAMAIGMDTAQGKPGDALEYTAGAGGGAYILGPAEESLAVINGSYSFVTDTPDFWRREYQKYPEHGMRFTGEPAYFKHITEAATHLMEASGTTAKDYKWAVFHQPNTKFPQRVAGQLGFSMEQIEPGLLVPVIGNTYAGAAMIGLTATLDAAQPGDRILVVSFGSGAGSDAFDILVTDKISARAGLATKTQEYIARRTEIDYATYVRFRGKLAMK
;
A
#
# COMPACT_ATOMS: atom_id res chain seq x y z
N LYS A 1 -7.53 21.15 5.71
CA LYS A 1 -6.70 21.48 4.53
C LYS A 1 -6.14 20.17 3.98
N PRO A 2 -6.23 19.88 2.68
CA PRO A 2 -5.71 18.65 2.10
C PRO A 2 -4.18 18.58 2.17
N THR A 3 -3.65 17.40 2.49
CA THR A 3 -2.23 17.05 2.53
C THR A 3 -1.58 17.19 1.16
N SER A 4 -2.29 16.81 0.10
CA SER A 4 -1.87 16.93 -1.31
C SER A 4 -1.41 18.35 -1.68
N THR A 5 -2.07 19.40 -1.16
CA THR A 5 -1.64 20.79 -1.38
C THR A 5 -0.30 21.11 -0.75
N LEU A 6 0.02 20.51 0.41
CA LEU A 6 1.30 20.71 1.08
C LEU A 6 2.42 20.00 0.34
N VAL A 7 2.16 18.78 -0.15
CA VAL A 7 3.14 18.00 -0.90
C VAL A 7 3.44 18.69 -2.24
N ALA A 8 2.42 19.11 -2.98
CA ALA A 8 2.59 19.80 -4.26
C ALA A 8 3.45 21.07 -4.11
N GLU A 9 3.23 21.85 -3.05
CA GLU A 9 4.04 23.03 -2.72
C GLU A 9 5.49 22.61 -2.41
N ALA A 10 5.67 21.60 -1.55
CA ALA A 10 6.99 21.15 -1.09
C ALA A 10 7.89 20.61 -2.20
N ILE A 11 7.31 20.04 -3.26
CA ILE A 11 8.05 19.52 -4.41
C ILE A 11 8.10 20.50 -5.61
N GLY A 12 7.49 21.69 -5.48
CA GLY A 12 7.46 22.70 -6.53
C GLY A 12 6.58 22.35 -7.75
N ALA A 13 5.57 21.49 -7.58
CA ALA A 13 4.61 21.14 -8.64
C ALA A 13 3.51 22.20 -8.83
N VAL A 14 3.41 23.17 -7.92
CA VAL A 14 2.44 24.27 -7.93
C VAL A 14 2.82 25.36 -8.95
N PRO A 15 1.85 26.19 -9.40
CA PRO A 15 0.42 26.17 -9.06
C PRO A 15 -0.44 25.30 -10.00
N ASN A 16 0.12 24.82 -11.10
CA ASN A 16 -0.63 24.16 -12.17
C ASN A 16 -0.75 22.64 -11.94
N THR A 17 -1.30 22.24 -10.80
CA THR A 17 -1.47 20.83 -10.40
C THR A 17 -2.86 20.59 -9.85
N GLN A 18 -3.51 19.52 -10.32
CA GLN A 18 -4.71 18.98 -9.67
C GLN A 18 -4.30 18.17 -8.44
N ALA A 19 -4.91 18.46 -7.29
CA ALA A 19 -4.57 17.84 -6.02
C ALA A 19 -5.84 17.44 -5.24
N ALA A 20 -5.83 16.26 -4.64
CA ALA A 20 -6.89 15.76 -3.79
C ALA A 20 -6.32 14.81 -2.72
N ASP A 21 -6.98 14.75 -1.56
CA ASP A 21 -6.76 13.71 -0.56
C ASP A 21 -7.82 12.63 -0.75
N TRP A 22 -7.41 11.37 -0.66
CA TRP A 22 -8.27 10.21 -0.87
C TRP A 22 -8.51 9.49 0.45
N GLU A 23 -9.75 9.06 0.67
CA GLU A 23 -10.13 8.31 1.87
C GLU A 23 -10.87 7.03 1.47
N PHE A 24 -10.22 5.89 1.71
CA PHE A 24 -10.83 4.56 1.69
C PHE A 24 -9.96 3.64 2.55
N ALA A 25 -10.00 3.85 3.86
CA ALA A 25 -9.20 3.09 4.84
C ALA A 25 -7.76 2.84 4.32
N CYS A 26 -7.27 1.60 4.40
CA CYS A 26 -5.93 1.24 3.96
C CYS A 26 -5.78 1.06 2.42
N LYS A 27 -6.86 1.22 1.64
CA LYS A 27 -6.88 1.21 0.16
C LYS A 27 -6.65 2.59 -0.44
N ALA A 28 -6.78 3.67 0.34
CA ALA A 28 -6.75 5.05 -0.16
C ALA A 28 -5.54 5.37 -1.07
N GLY A 29 -4.35 4.84 -0.74
CA GLY A 29 -3.15 5.04 -1.55
C GLY A 29 -3.24 4.39 -2.94
N THR A 30 -3.85 3.21 -3.05
CA THR A 30 -4.06 2.54 -4.34
C THR A 30 -5.26 3.11 -5.09
N GLU A 31 -6.25 3.67 -4.41
CA GLU A 31 -7.32 4.45 -5.06
C GLU A 31 -6.74 5.65 -5.82
N ALA A 32 -5.80 6.37 -5.19
CA ALA A 32 -5.06 7.45 -5.85
C ALA A 32 -4.25 6.94 -7.06
N LEU A 33 -3.71 5.71 -6.99
CA LEU A 33 -3.01 5.07 -8.10
C LEU A 33 -3.96 4.77 -9.28
N VAL A 34 -5.15 4.21 -9.01
CA VAL A 34 -6.18 3.96 -10.02
C VAL A 34 -6.64 5.26 -10.69
N ALA A 35 -6.88 6.31 -9.91
CA ALA A 35 -7.23 7.62 -10.44
C ALA A 35 -6.12 8.21 -11.32
N ALA A 36 -4.85 8.10 -10.88
CA ALA A 36 -3.68 8.52 -11.64
C ALA A 36 -3.55 7.74 -12.97
N MET A 37 -3.83 6.44 -12.98
CA MET A 37 -3.86 5.64 -14.21
C MET A 37 -4.90 6.19 -15.20
N GLY A 38 -6.10 6.55 -14.72
CA GLY A 38 -7.14 7.16 -15.53
C GLY A 38 -6.74 8.52 -16.12
N LEU A 39 -6.12 9.39 -15.31
CA LEU A 39 -5.66 10.71 -15.76
C LEU A 39 -4.55 10.62 -16.81
N VAL A 40 -3.56 9.75 -16.61
CA VAL A 40 -2.46 9.54 -17.56
C VAL A 40 -2.95 8.82 -18.82
N GLY A 41 -3.70 7.72 -18.65
CA GLY A 41 -4.19 6.90 -19.76
C GLY A 41 -5.20 7.61 -20.66
N SER A 42 -5.95 8.58 -20.14
CA SER A 42 -6.85 9.43 -20.94
C SER A 42 -6.15 10.59 -21.63
N GLY A 43 -4.88 10.86 -21.32
CA GLY A 43 -4.14 12.02 -21.81
C GLY A 43 -4.51 13.34 -21.13
N MET A 44 -5.32 13.31 -20.05
CA MET A 44 -5.66 14.51 -19.27
C MET A 44 -4.48 15.05 -18.47
N GLY A 45 -3.53 14.19 -18.11
CA GLY A 45 -2.25 14.57 -17.51
C GLY A 45 -1.11 13.75 -18.12
N HIS A 46 0.06 14.37 -18.30
CA HIS A 46 1.23 13.63 -18.78
C HIS A 46 1.87 12.80 -17.67
N TYR A 47 1.89 13.33 -16.44
CA TYR A 47 2.25 12.59 -15.23
C TYR A 47 1.24 12.84 -14.12
N ALA A 48 1.09 11.87 -13.23
CA ALA A 48 0.33 12.00 -12.01
C ALA A 48 1.10 11.34 -10.85
N MET A 49 1.04 11.93 -9.66
CA MET A 49 1.68 11.36 -8.47
C MET A 49 0.61 10.77 -7.54
N ALA A 50 0.74 9.49 -7.24
CA ALA A 50 -0.08 8.79 -6.25
C ALA A 50 0.74 8.50 -4.99
N ILE A 51 0.21 8.85 -3.82
CA ILE A 51 0.90 8.70 -2.54
C ILE A 51 -0.03 7.96 -1.59
N GLY A 52 0.44 6.83 -1.05
CA GLY A 52 -0.17 6.17 0.08
C GLY A 52 0.75 6.31 1.28
N MET A 53 0.34 7.06 2.30
CA MET A 53 1.11 7.29 3.51
C MET A 53 0.18 7.44 4.70
N ASP A 54 0.62 6.95 5.85
CA ASP A 54 -0.17 7.06 7.07
C ASP A 54 0.70 7.04 8.32
N THR A 55 0.12 7.53 9.42
CA THR A 55 0.65 7.35 10.78
C THR A 55 -0.38 6.62 11.62
N ALA A 56 -0.50 5.30 11.41
CA ALA A 56 -1.55 4.47 11.98
C ALA A 56 -1.67 4.60 13.50
N GLN A 57 -2.91 4.52 14.00
CA GLN A 57 -3.22 4.72 15.41
C GLN A 57 -3.71 3.42 16.04
N GLY A 58 -2.91 2.86 16.97
CA GLY A 58 -3.35 1.78 17.85
C GLY A 58 -3.76 2.32 19.22
N LYS A 59 -4.95 1.92 19.69
CA LYS A 59 -5.44 2.24 21.04
C LYS A 59 -4.55 1.57 22.10
N PRO A 60 -4.12 2.27 23.16
CA PRO A 60 -3.37 1.65 24.24
C PRO A 60 -4.05 0.40 24.81
N GLY A 61 -3.32 -0.71 24.88
CA GLY A 61 -3.82 -2.00 25.36
C GLY A 61 -4.62 -2.81 24.33
N ASP A 62 -4.81 -2.31 23.11
CA ASP A 62 -5.40 -3.05 21.99
C ASP A 62 -4.33 -3.80 21.18
N ALA A 63 -4.69 -4.91 20.55
CA ALA A 63 -3.77 -5.68 19.71
C ALA A 63 -3.18 -4.84 18.54
N LEU A 64 -3.95 -3.87 18.03
CA LEU A 64 -3.50 -2.94 16.99
C LEU A 64 -2.33 -2.05 17.44
N GLU A 65 -2.10 -1.89 18.75
CA GLU A 65 -0.96 -1.11 19.24
C GLU A 65 0.39 -1.71 18.83
N TYR A 66 0.47 -3.04 18.71
CA TYR A 66 1.68 -3.74 18.30
C TYR A 66 1.95 -3.66 16.80
N THR A 67 0.92 -3.42 15.99
CA THR A 67 1.05 -3.39 14.53
C THR A 67 0.91 -2.00 13.96
N ALA A 68 0.42 -0.98 14.67
CA ALA A 68 0.28 0.36 14.13
C ALA A 68 1.64 1.00 13.82
N GLY A 69 1.94 1.19 12.53
CA GLY A 69 3.18 1.77 12.02
C GLY A 69 2.99 3.15 11.36
N ALA A 70 4.09 3.76 10.94
CA ALA A 70 4.08 5.00 10.17
C ALA A 70 5.00 4.89 8.95
N GLY A 71 4.52 5.29 7.78
CA GLY A 71 5.27 5.19 6.53
C GLY A 71 4.38 5.10 5.30
N GLY A 72 5.00 4.90 4.15
CA GLY A 72 4.29 4.71 2.89
C GLY A 72 5.17 4.85 1.66
N GLY A 73 4.54 4.92 0.49
CA GLY A 73 5.20 4.98 -0.81
C GLY A 73 4.53 6.00 -1.74
N ALA A 74 5.32 6.56 -2.65
CA ALA A 74 4.87 7.49 -3.67
C ALA A 74 5.29 6.97 -5.05
N TYR A 75 4.39 7.06 -6.02
CA TYR A 75 4.61 6.64 -7.40
C TYR A 75 4.25 7.77 -8.34
N ILE A 76 5.13 8.03 -9.30
CA ILE A 76 4.84 8.90 -10.44
C ILE A 76 4.43 7.99 -11.59
N LEU A 77 3.18 8.13 -12.03
CA LEU A 77 2.65 7.47 -13.21
C LEU A 77 2.88 8.38 -14.41
N GLY A 78 3.23 7.78 -15.54
CA GLY A 78 3.45 8.46 -16.81
C GLY A 78 3.28 7.48 -17.97
N PRO A 79 3.65 7.89 -19.19
CA PRO A 79 3.55 7.03 -20.36
C PRO A 79 4.35 5.73 -20.20
N ALA A 80 3.84 4.63 -20.74
CA ALA A 80 4.41 3.29 -20.56
C ALA A 80 5.83 3.20 -21.14
N GLU A 81 6.07 3.86 -22.27
CA GLU A 81 7.36 3.93 -22.96
C GLU A 81 8.46 4.59 -22.13
N GLU A 82 8.09 5.43 -21.16
CA GLU A 82 9.02 6.10 -20.26
C GLU A 82 9.16 5.40 -18.91
N SER A 83 8.25 4.50 -18.57
CA SER A 83 8.09 3.96 -17.21
C SER A 83 9.08 2.84 -16.89
N LEU A 84 9.50 2.74 -15.62
CA LEU A 84 10.38 1.66 -15.16
C LEU A 84 9.64 0.34 -14.95
N ALA A 85 8.32 0.40 -14.78
CA ALA A 85 7.42 -0.72 -14.77
C ALA A 85 6.10 -0.28 -15.40
N VAL A 86 5.40 -1.20 -16.05
CA VAL A 86 4.14 -0.97 -16.76
C VAL A 86 3.03 -1.73 -16.05
N ILE A 87 1.90 -1.06 -15.81
CA ILE A 87 0.70 -1.71 -15.28
C ILE A 87 -0.04 -2.32 -16.47
N ASN A 88 -0.05 -3.65 -16.56
CA ASN A 88 -0.74 -4.39 -17.62
C ASN A 88 -2.26 -4.43 -17.40
N GLY A 89 -2.68 -4.41 -16.14
CA GLY A 89 -4.08 -4.48 -15.77
C GLY A 89 -4.30 -4.13 -14.31
N SER A 90 -5.53 -3.71 -14.01
CA SER A 90 -6.00 -3.46 -12.66
C SER A 90 -7.43 -3.96 -12.50
N TYR A 91 -7.76 -4.45 -11.31
CA TYR A 91 -9.13 -4.86 -10.96
C TYR A 91 -9.46 -4.45 -9.53
N SER A 92 -10.67 -3.94 -9.31
CA SER A 92 -11.13 -3.51 -8.00
C SER A 92 -12.36 -4.32 -7.57
N PHE A 93 -12.34 -4.84 -6.34
CA PHE A 93 -13.46 -5.54 -5.73
C PHE A 93 -13.92 -4.79 -4.48
N VAL A 94 -15.17 -4.34 -4.44
CA VAL A 94 -15.69 -3.45 -3.39
C VAL A 94 -17.08 -3.91 -2.93
N THR A 95 -17.32 -3.89 -1.63
CA THR A 95 -18.63 -4.11 -1.01
C THR A 95 -18.84 -3.18 0.19
N ASP A 96 -20.06 -3.09 0.71
CA ASP A 96 -20.32 -2.47 2.01
C ASP A 96 -20.16 -3.52 3.12
N THR A 97 -19.05 -3.44 3.86
CA THR A 97 -18.66 -4.38 4.91
C THR A 97 -18.18 -3.60 6.14
N PRO A 98 -18.92 -3.60 7.27
CA PRO A 98 -18.59 -2.80 8.45
C PRO A 98 -17.56 -3.51 9.35
N ASP A 99 -16.34 -3.74 8.85
CA ASP A 99 -15.30 -4.49 9.58
C ASP A 99 -14.42 -3.64 10.48
N PHE A 100 -14.04 -2.43 10.03
CA PHE A 100 -13.21 -1.49 10.79
C PHE A 100 -13.54 -0.06 10.36
N TRP A 101 -13.74 0.83 11.33
CA TRP A 101 -14.10 2.22 11.09
C TRP A 101 -13.59 3.14 12.19
N ARG A 102 -13.57 4.44 11.91
CA ARG A 102 -13.34 5.47 12.91
C ARG A 102 -14.35 6.59 12.71
N ARG A 103 -15.22 6.79 13.69
CA ARG A 103 -16.17 7.91 13.64
C ARG A 103 -15.43 9.25 13.80
N GLU A 104 -16.03 10.30 13.27
CA GLU A 104 -15.54 11.65 13.47
C GLU A 104 -15.32 11.96 14.96
N TYR A 105 -14.28 12.73 15.26
CA TYR A 105 -13.83 13.09 16.62
C TYR A 105 -13.30 11.94 17.49
N GLN A 106 -13.40 10.68 17.05
CA GLN A 106 -12.78 9.57 17.78
C GLN A 106 -11.29 9.51 17.49
N LYS A 107 -10.49 9.37 18.54
CA LYS A 107 -9.03 9.26 18.43
C LYS A 107 -8.57 7.91 17.91
N TYR A 108 -9.32 6.84 18.21
CA TYR A 108 -8.97 5.48 17.86
C TYR A 108 -10.11 4.83 17.07
N PRO A 109 -9.79 3.89 16.17
CA PRO A 109 -10.79 3.13 15.43
C PRO A 109 -11.49 2.08 16.31
N GLU A 110 -12.60 1.56 15.79
CA GLU A 110 -13.30 0.38 16.26
C GLU A 110 -13.28 -0.71 15.18
N HIS A 111 -13.45 -1.98 15.58
CA HIS A 111 -13.42 -3.09 14.65
C HIS A 111 -14.25 -4.29 15.11
N GLY A 112 -14.75 -5.06 14.15
CA GLY A 112 -15.53 -6.29 14.35
C GLY A 112 -14.69 -7.51 14.76
N MET A 113 -13.48 -7.30 15.33
CA MET A 113 -12.58 -8.37 15.77
C MET A 113 -12.32 -9.42 14.69
N ARG A 114 -12.84 -10.66 14.85
CA ARG A 114 -12.67 -11.75 13.88
C ARG A 114 -13.31 -11.45 12.52
N PHE A 115 -14.29 -10.54 12.47
CA PHE A 115 -14.96 -10.13 11.25
C PHE A 115 -14.02 -9.39 10.28
N THR A 116 -12.90 -8.83 10.74
CA THR A 116 -11.89 -8.23 9.84
C THR A 116 -11.12 -9.26 9.01
N GLY A 117 -11.21 -10.55 9.37
CA GLY A 117 -10.52 -11.65 8.69
C GLY A 117 -11.26 -12.15 7.46
N GLU A 118 -11.97 -13.28 7.59
CA GLU A 118 -12.58 -13.99 6.46
C GLU A 118 -13.55 -13.15 5.63
N PRO A 119 -14.58 -12.50 6.22
CA PRO A 119 -15.61 -11.85 5.41
C PRO A 119 -15.16 -10.51 4.83
N ALA A 120 -14.05 -9.95 5.33
CA ALA A 120 -13.47 -8.68 4.89
C ALA A 120 -12.15 -8.92 4.17
N TYR A 121 -11.01 -8.91 4.88
CA TYR A 121 -9.68 -8.99 4.28
C TYR A 121 -9.49 -10.15 3.29
N PHE A 122 -9.77 -11.40 3.70
CA PHE A 122 -9.46 -12.55 2.85
C PHE A 122 -10.36 -12.57 1.62
N LYS A 123 -11.67 -12.42 1.80
CA LYS A 123 -12.64 -12.33 0.69
C LYS A 123 -12.21 -11.29 -0.35
N HIS A 124 -11.98 -10.04 0.05
CA HIS A 124 -11.76 -8.96 -0.91
C HIS A 124 -10.43 -9.12 -1.66
N ILE A 125 -9.36 -9.54 -0.98
CA ILE A 125 -8.08 -9.79 -1.62
C ILE A 125 -8.16 -10.98 -2.57
N THR A 126 -8.75 -12.10 -2.15
CA THR A 126 -8.81 -13.30 -3.00
C THR A 126 -9.66 -13.07 -4.24
N GLU A 127 -10.81 -12.39 -4.12
CA GLU A 127 -11.66 -12.04 -5.26
C GLU A 127 -10.93 -11.10 -6.22
N ALA A 128 -10.30 -10.03 -5.72
CA ALA A 128 -9.59 -9.08 -6.57
C ALA A 128 -8.39 -9.72 -7.30
N ALA A 129 -7.60 -10.53 -6.59
CA ALA A 129 -6.45 -11.23 -7.15
C ALA A 129 -6.88 -12.26 -8.20
N THR A 130 -7.89 -13.07 -7.89
CA THR A 130 -8.35 -14.16 -8.76
C THR A 130 -8.90 -13.60 -10.05
N HIS A 131 -9.80 -12.62 -9.98
CA HIS A 131 -10.38 -12.02 -11.18
C HIS A 131 -9.35 -11.30 -12.05
N LEU A 132 -8.38 -10.60 -11.46
CA LEU A 132 -7.29 -10.00 -12.24
C LEU A 132 -6.45 -11.08 -12.94
N MET A 133 -6.07 -12.13 -12.22
CA MET A 133 -5.27 -13.22 -12.78
C MET A 133 -6.02 -13.96 -13.89
N GLU A 134 -7.31 -14.24 -13.71
CA GLU A 134 -8.20 -14.83 -14.72
C GLU A 134 -8.29 -13.96 -15.97
N ALA A 135 -8.58 -12.66 -15.81
CA ALA A 135 -8.67 -11.72 -16.92
C ALA A 135 -7.34 -11.56 -17.67
N SER A 136 -6.23 -11.73 -16.95
CA SER A 136 -4.87 -11.67 -17.53
C SER A 136 -4.38 -13.01 -18.09
N GLY A 137 -5.16 -14.09 -17.95
CA GLY A 137 -4.75 -15.44 -18.35
C GLY A 137 -3.53 -15.97 -17.61
N THR A 138 -3.40 -15.64 -16.32
CA THR A 138 -2.22 -15.94 -15.48
C THR A 138 -2.58 -16.75 -14.25
N THR A 139 -1.54 -17.26 -13.59
CA THR A 139 -1.57 -17.92 -12.29
C THR A 139 -0.46 -17.36 -11.41
N ALA A 140 -0.44 -17.69 -10.12
CA ALA A 140 0.63 -17.27 -9.20
C ALA A 140 2.05 -17.63 -9.66
N LYS A 141 2.21 -18.65 -10.53
CA LYS A 141 3.52 -19.05 -11.07
C LYS A 141 4.07 -18.10 -12.13
N ASP A 142 3.21 -17.28 -12.74
CA ASP A 142 3.57 -16.32 -13.78
C ASP A 142 4.10 -15.00 -13.21
N TYR A 143 3.99 -14.82 -11.89
CA TYR A 143 4.48 -13.66 -11.17
C TYR A 143 5.78 -14.01 -10.45
N LYS A 144 6.80 -13.18 -10.62
CA LYS A 144 8.03 -13.30 -9.85
C LYS A 144 7.83 -12.89 -8.40
N TRP A 145 7.04 -11.82 -8.18
CA TRP A 145 6.81 -11.25 -6.86
C TRP A 145 5.33 -11.00 -6.61
N ALA A 146 4.94 -10.96 -5.34
CA ALA A 146 3.62 -10.51 -4.92
C ALA A 146 3.66 -9.66 -3.66
N VAL A 147 2.77 -8.67 -3.58
CA VAL A 147 2.59 -7.80 -2.41
C VAL A 147 1.13 -7.82 -2.03
N PHE A 148 0.84 -8.19 -0.79
CA PHE A 148 -0.52 -8.15 -0.23
C PHE A 148 -0.58 -7.11 0.87
N HIS A 149 -1.75 -6.49 1.08
CA HIS A 149 -1.94 -5.64 2.25
C HIS A 149 -1.58 -6.41 3.53
N GLN A 150 -0.92 -5.75 4.47
CA GLN A 150 -0.21 -6.43 5.54
C GLN A 150 -0.56 -5.85 6.92
N PRO A 151 -1.78 -6.14 7.44
CA PRO A 151 -2.22 -5.59 8.73
C PRO A 151 -1.49 -6.21 9.93
N ASN A 152 -0.92 -7.40 9.73
CA ASN A 152 -0.05 -8.15 10.61
C ASN A 152 0.75 -9.15 9.76
N THR A 153 1.72 -9.85 10.34
CA THR A 153 2.56 -10.81 9.62
C THR A 153 1.79 -11.99 9.00
N LYS A 154 0.74 -12.49 9.69
CA LYS A 154 0.09 -13.76 9.32
C LYS A 154 -0.86 -13.62 8.12
N PHE A 155 -1.55 -12.50 8.01
CA PHE A 155 -2.58 -12.27 6.99
C PHE A 155 -2.04 -12.30 5.54
N PRO A 156 -0.99 -11.53 5.19
CA PRO A 156 -0.41 -11.57 3.84
C PRO A 156 0.19 -12.94 3.52
N GLN A 157 0.83 -13.60 4.49
CA GLN A 157 1.36 -14.96 4.32
C GLN A 157 0.26 -15.99 4.03
N ARG A 158 -0.85 -15.91 4.77
CA ARG A 158 -1.98 -16.82 4.59
C ARG A 158 -2.66 -16.63 3.23
N VAL A 159 -2.92 -15.38 2.83
CA VAL A 159 -3.59 -15.12 1.54
C VAL A 159 -2.68 -15.43 0.36
N ALA A 160 -1.36 -15.21 0.49
CA ALA A 160 -0.37 -15.67 -0.48
C ALA A 160 -0.48 -17.18 -0.70
N GLY A 161 -0.49 -17.97 0.38
CA GLY A 161 -0.67 -19.43 0.30
C GLY A 161 -2.01 -19.86 -0.30
N GLN A 162 -3.12 -19.16 0.02
CA GLN A 162 -4.44 -19.43 -0.58
C GLN A 162 -4.46 -19.19 -2.10
N LEU A 163 -3.72 -18.19 -2.58
CA LEU A 163 -3.61 -17.83 -3.98
C LEU A 163 -2.51 -18.60 -4.73
N GLY A 164 -1.76 -19.46 -4.04
CA GLY A 164 -0.71 -20.30 -4.64
C GLY A 164 0.67 -19.64 -4.76
N PHE A 165 0.89 -18.52 -4.06
CA PHE A 165 2.20 -17.87 -3.97
C PHE A 165 3.07 -18.49 -2.87
N SER A 166 4.37 -18.56 -3.12
CA SER A 166 5.37 -18.98 -2.14
C SER A 166 5.77 -17.83 -1.20
N MET A 167 6.39 -18.19 -0.09
CA MET A 167 6.97 -17.20 0.84
C MET A 167 8.07 -16.36 0.19
N GLU A 168 8.85 -16.95 -0.72
CA GLU A 168 9.90 -16.26 -1.46
C GLU A 168 9.33 -15.17 -2.36
N GLN A 169 8.18 -15.42 -3.02
CA GLN A 169 7.55 -14.43 -3.89
C GLN A 169 7.06 -13.18 -3.14
N ILE A 170 6.78 -13.28 -1.83
CA ILE A 170 6.29 -12.15 -1.03
C ILE A 170 7.35 -11.52 -0.12
N GLU A 171 8.52 -12.14 0.00
CA GLU A 171 9.53 -11.80 1.01
C GLU A 171 10.00 -10.33 0.93
N PRO A 172 10.32 -9.76 -0.25
CA PRO A 172 10.75 -8.37 -0.33
C PRO A 172 9.68 -7.36 0.14
N GLY A 173 8.41 -7.65 -0.16
CA GLY A 173 7.28 -6.77 0.12
C GLY A 173 6.67 -6.94 1.50
N LEU A 174 7.04 -7.98 2.25
CA LEU A 174 6.52 -8.30 3.59
C LEU A 174 7.26 -7.51 4.67
N LEU A 175 6.88 -6.24 4.84
CA LEU A 175 7.54 -5.28 5.73
C LEU A 175 6.86 -5.11 7.10
N VAL A 176 5.60 -5.54 7.27
CA VAL A 176 4.88 -5.43 8.55
C VAL A 176 5.62 -6.01 9.75
N PRO A 177 6.45 -7.07 9.66
CA PRO A 177 7.21 -7.56 10.82
C PRO A 177 8.24 -6.57 11.35
N VAL A 178 8.68 -5.60 10.53
CA VAL A 178 9.77 -4.66 10.86
C VAL A 178 9.31 -3.21 10.97
N ILE A 179 8.28 -2.77 10.24
CA ILE A 179 7.77 -1.38 10.28
C ILE A 179 6.32 -1.24 10.77
N GLY A 180 5.63 -2.36 10.99
CA GLY A 180 4.19 -2.38 11.27
C GLY A 180 3.33 -2.08 10.04
N ASN A 181 2.02 -2.03 10.27
CA ASN A 181 1.00 -1.67 9.31
C ASN A 181 0.92 -0.15 9.17
N THR A 182 1.35 0.35 8.01
CA THR A 182 1.32 1.77 7.64
C THR A 182 0.04 2.14 6.88
N TYR A 183 -1.08 1.45 7.14
CA TYR A 183 -2.41 1.68 6.56
C TYR A 183 -2.38 1.91 5.04
N ALA A 184 -2.75 3.10 4.55
CA ALA A 184 -2.79 3.42 3.11
C ALA A 184 -1.43 3.28 2.42
N GLY A 185 -0.34 3.30 3.18
CA GLY A 185 1.00 3.06 2.70
C GLY A 185 1.42 1.60 2.64
N ALA A 186 0.68 0.65 3.22
CA ALA A 186 1.20 -0.70 3.51
C ALA A 186 1.48 -1.54 2.25
N ALA A 187 0.58 -1.53 1.26
CA ALA A 187 0.84 -2.17 -0.04
C ALA A 187 1.82 -1.33 -0.88
N MET A 188 1.72 0.01 -0.78
CA MET A 188 2.54 0.96 -1.52
C MET A 188 4.03 0.84 -1.17
N ILE A 189 4.38 0.75 0.11
CA ILE A 189 5.76 0.57 0.57
C ILE A 189 6.27 -0.87 0.39
N GLY A 190 5.37 -1.85 0.40
CA GLY A 190 5.72 -3.22 0.00
C GLY A 190 6.21 -3.25 -1.45
N LEU A 191 5.51 -2.57 -2.36
CA LEU A 191 5.91 -2.48 -3.76
C LEU A 191 7.24 -1.72 -3.94
N THR A 192 7.58 -0.72 -3.11
CA THR A 192 8.90 -0.05 -3.23
C THR A 192 10.03 -1.02 -2.91
N ALA A 193 9.90 -1.81 -1.83
CA ALA A 193 10.90 -2.81 -1.46
C ALA A 193 11.00 -3.95 -2.49
N THR A 194 9.88 -4.34 -3.11
CA THR A 194 9.89 -5.29 -4.23
C THR A 194 10.61 -4.73 -5.46
N LEU A 195 10.35 -3.48 -5.84
CA LEU A 195 11.03 -2.83 -6.97
C LEU A 195 12.52 -2.62 -6.71
N ASP A 196 12.95 -2.43 -5.45
CA ASP A 196 14.37 -2.34 -5.07
C ASP A 196 15.16 -3.64 -5.35
N ALA A 197 14.45 -4.77 -5.43
CA ALA A 197 15.00 -6.12 -5.67
C ALA A 197 14.70 -6.68 -7.07
N ALA A 198 13.70 -6.13 -7.76
CA ALA A 198 13.22 -6.63 -9.04
C ALA A 198 14.24 -6.44 -10.18
N GLN A 199 14.12 -7.30 -11.19
CA GLN A 199 14.92 -7.29 -12.42
C GLN A 199 14.04 -7.02 -13.65
N PRO A 200 14.63 -6.54 -14.76
CA PRO A 200 13.91 -6.45 -16.03
C PRO A 200 13.20 -7.75 -16.40
N GLY A 201 11.92 -7.66 -16.76
CA GLY A 201 11.08 -8.81 -17.09
C GLY A 201 10.37 -9.46 -15.90
N ASP A 202 10.69 -9.09 -14.66
CA ASP A 202 9.93 -9.55 -13.49
C ASP A 202 8.48 -9.06 -13.58
N ARG A 203 7.53 -9.94 -13.25
CA ARG A 203 6.11 -9.62 -13.14
C ARG A 203 5.70 -9.61 -11.67
N ILE A 204 4.95 -8.60 -11.25
CA ILE A 204 4.61 -8.33 -9.85
C ILE A 204 3.10 -8.23 -9.72
N LEU A 205 2.51 -9.02 -8.82
CA LEU A 205 1.12 -8.86 -8.39
C LEU A 205 1.09 -7.95 -7.15
N VAL A 206 0.27 -6.91 -7.14
CA VAL A 206 0.01 -6.12 -5.93
C VAL A 206 -1.46 -6.16 -5.63
N VAL A 207 -1.85 -6.50 -4.39
CA VAL A 207 -3.26 -6.49 -3.96
C VAL A 207 -3.39 -5.76 -2.62
N SER A 208 -4.01 -4.59 -2.66
CA SER A 208 -4.30 -3.80 -1.46
C SER A 208 -5.61 -4.25 -0.80
N PHE A 209 -5.87 -3.73 0.38
CA PHE A 209 -7.13 -3.88 1.08
C PHE A 209 -7.39 -2.65 1.91
N GLY A 210 -8.64 -2.22 1.96
CA GLY A 210 -9.14 -1.20 2.87
C GLY A 210 -10.47 -1.65 3.44
N SER A 211 -10.62 -1.56 4.74
CA SER A 211 -11.87 -1.84 5.44
C SER A 211 -13.01 -0.92 4.99
N GLY A 212 -14.25 -1.40 5.10
CA GLY A 212 -15.46 -0.72 4.61
C GLY A 212 -16.27 -1.40 3.49
N ALA A 213 -15.78 -2.25 2.58
CA ALA A 213 -14.45 -2.74 2.33
C ALA A 213 -14.15 -2.92 0.83
N GLY A 214 -12.88 -2.88 0.46
CA GLY A 214 -12.46 -3.05 -0.93
C GLY A 214 -10.99 -3.41 -1.10
N SER A 215 -10.64 -3.91 -2.28
CA SER A 215 -9.28 -4.26 -2.69
C SER A 215 -9.02 -3.78 -4.12
N ASP A 216 -7.82 -3.26 -4.37
CA ASP A 216 -7.29 -3.06 -5.72
C ASP A 216 -6.20 -4.08 -6.00
N ALA A 217 -6.29 -4.75 -7.14
CA ALA A 217 -5.26 -5.63 -7.67
C ALA A 217 -4.59 -4.97 -8.89
N PHE A 218 -3.27 -5.09 -9.00
CA PHE A 218 -2.46 -4.60 -10.12
C PHE A 218 -1.52 -5.69 -10.61
N ASP A 219 -1.44 -5.83 -11.93
CA ASP A 219 -0.44 -6.64 -12.61
C ASP A 219 0.60 -5.71 -13.23
N ILE A 220 1.84 -5.83 -12.77
CA ILE A 220 2.92 -4.91 -13.09
C ILE A 220 4.07 -5.68 -13.74
N LEU A 221 4.51 -5.26 -14.93
CA LEU A 221 5.68 -5.77 -15.62
C LEU A 221 6.86 -4.80 -15.49
N VAL A 222 7.98 -5.28 -14.97
CA VAL A 222 9.20 -4.49 -14.82
C VAL A 222 9.94 -4.38 -16.16
N THR A 223 10.32 -3.16 -16.52
CA THR A 223 11.05 -2.88 -17.78
C THR A 223 12.56 -2.86 -17.57
N ASP A 224 13.31 -2.77 -18.67
CA ASP A 224 14.75 -2.57 -18.68
C ASP A 224 15.21 -1.27 -17.99
N LYS A 225 14.36 -0.24 -17.97
CA LYS A 225 14.68 1.06 -17.35
C LYS A 225 14.89 0.98 -15.84
N ILE A 226 14.46 -0.09 -15.17
CA ILE A 226 14.67 -0.25 -13.72
C ILE A 226 16.16 -0.28 -13.37
N SER A 227 17.00 -0.87 -14.23
CA SER A 227 18.45 -1.01 -13.99
C SER A 227 19.16 0.35 -13.87
N ALA A 228 18.65 1.38 -14.54
CA ALA A 228 19.20 2.74 -14.46
C ALA A 228 18.57 3.60 -13.36
N ARG A 229 17.42 3.20 -12.80
CA ARG A 229 16.59 4.08 -11.95
C ARG A 229 16.44 3.61 -10.50
N ALA A 230 16.48 2.29 -10.24
CA ALA A 230 16.31 1.75 -8.90
C ALA A 230 17.38 2.23 -7.90
N GLY A 231 18.56 2.63 -8.38
CA GLY A 231 19.65 3.16 -7.54
C GLY A 231 19.68 4.69 -7.38
N LEU A 232 18.74 5.44 -7.96
CA LEU A 232 18.77 6.92 -7.93
C LEU A 232 18.23 7.52 -6.63
N ALA A 233 17.55 6.71 -5.81
CA ALA A 233 17.07 7.09 -4.50
C ALA A 233 17.52 6.07 -3.44
N THR A 234 17.52 6.49 -2.18
CA THR A 234 17.73 5.60 -1.02
C THR A 234 16.73 4.45 -1.06
N LYS A 235 17.21 3.22 -0.88
CA LYS A 235 16.37 2.03 -0.92
C LYS A 235 15.49 1.91 0.33
N THR A 236 14.38 1.20 0.20
CA THR A 236 13.42 0.96 1.30
C THR A 236 14.11 0.32 2.50
N GLN A 237 14.97 -0.68 2.28
CA GLN A 237 15.71 -1.33 3.38
C GLN A 237 16.72 -0.41 4.06
N GLU A 238 17.30 0.57 3.35
CA GLU A 238 18.20 1.56 3.94
C GLU A 238 17.44 2.53 4.85
N TYR A 239 16.22 2.92 4.45
CA TYR A 239 15.30 3.68 5.30
C TYR A 239 14.92 2.93 6.59
N ILE A 240 14.75 1.61 6.52
CA ILE A 240 14.44 0.77 7.68
C ILE A 240 15.68 0.57 8.57
N ALA A 241 16.86 0.39 7.97
CA ALA A 241 18.11 0.16 8.68
C ALA A 241 18.56 1.37 9.51
N ARG A 242 18.26 2.60 9.08
CA ARG A 242 18.59 3.84 9.82
C ARG A 242 17.67 4.14 11.01
N ARG A 243 16.93 3.14 11.52
CA ARG A 243 16.00 3.30 12.64
C ARG A 243 16.70 3.59 13.97
N THR A 244 15.99 4.25 14.87
CA THR A 244 16.39 4.41 16.27
C THR A 244 15.34 3.74 17.14
N GLU A 245 15.77 2.75 17.93
CA GLU A 245 14.89 2.07 18.88
C GLU A 245 14.57 3.00 20.06
N ILE A 246 13.32 2.97 20.50
CA ILE A 246 12.81 3.76 21.61
C ILE A 246 11.99 2.89 22.55
N ASP A 247 11.97 3.24 23.83
CA ASP A 247 11.09 2.59 24.79
C ASP A 247 9.62 3.03 24.63
N TYR A 248 8.72 2.31 25.32
CA TYR A 248 7.28 2.59 25.27
C TYR A 248 6.92 3.98 25.82
N ALA A 249 7.60 4.48 26.86
CA ALA A 249 7.32 5.79 27.44
C ALA A 249 7.63 6.92 26.44
N THR A 250 8.74 6.81 25.72
CA THR A 250 9.10 7.72 24.63
C THR A 250 8.10 7.63 23.48
N TYR A 251 7.70 6.41 23.09
CA TYR A 251 6.69 6.19 22.06
C TYR A 251 5.34 6.84 22.41
N VAL A 252 4.78 6.59 23.60
CA VAL A 252 3.48 7.17 24.00
C VAL A 252 3.54 8.69 24.12
N ARG A 253 4.70 9.27 24.45
CA ARG A 253 4.92 10.72 24.42
C ARG A 253 4.85 11.25 22.99
N PHE A 254 5.62 10.69 22.06
CA PHE A 254 5.65 11.13 20.66
C PHE A 254 4.32 10.92 19.94
N ARG A 255 3.58 9.85 20.25
CA ARG A 255 2.25 9.60 19.69
C ARG A 255 1.13 10.35 20.42
N GLY A 256 1.45 11.19 21.41
CA GLY A 256 0.46 11.96 22.17
C GLY A 256 -0.58 11.07 22.87
N LYS A 257 -0.19 9.88 23.35
CA LYS A 257 -1.08 8.90 24.01
C LYS A 257 -1.23 9.18 25.50
N LEU A 258 -0.37 10.01 26.08
CA LEU A 258 -0.48 10.44 27.47
C LEU A 258 -1.64 11.43 27.63
N ALA A 259 -2.54 11.17 28.59
CA ALA A 259 -3.52 12.16 29.01
C ALA A 259 -2.79 13.27 29.77
N MET A 260 -2.56 14.40 29.11
CA MET A 260 -2.09 15.61 29.76
C MET A 260 -3.29 16.20 30.52
N LYS A 261 -3.15 16.40 31.83
CA LYS A 261 -4.18 17.04 32.68
C LYS A 261 -4.48 18.45 32.19
#